data_AF-A0A950CH15-F1
#
_entry.id   AF-A0A950CH15-F1
#
_cell.length_a   1.000
_cell.length_b   1.000
_cell.length_c   1.000
_cell.angle_alpha   90.00
_cell.angle_beta   90.00
_cell.angle_gamma   90.00
#
_symmetry.space_group_name_H-M   'P 1'
#
loop_
_entity.id
_entity.type
_entity.pdbx_description
1 polymer ?
#
loop_
_entity_poly.entity_id
_entity_poly.type
_entity_poly.pdbx_seq_one_letter_code
_entity_poly.pdbx_strand_id
1 'polypeptide(L)'
;MDATLRSALKALVLDLRHELEGQHDAQGMWQPGDLESRLAAIGVRPDRSVPANELMLTPEDANARRVIDAFIASRIEAGEKREDAFHEFARNSAYSWANRLLALQCMEARGLIDEVIIQKDAYGGRSLQHNRLAHKDPARCSGEDSGLFAALFDEFERRAAELPMVFRTDVAEIGLRPSVASVRKCIELLSGKISPKGQPAAVEEIFIAPDALGWAYQYWNTEEKDRVFDTVRTEQGFKIAGSDIIPATCIYTEDYMVKFLVQNSLGAVWAAMRPTSRLPEKWRYFARDADRGPVARQRVSEITLIDPAVGSGHFLIEAFDLLWDMYKEEGDVSSDAGICTSIFENNLFGIDIDERAVQIAALVLFMKARERAPDFIPRRVNLVATNIRVPKGKEHLRAFLLKHPEETPLQPALETVFASLENVDEIGSLLEVAEPLDRWLA
;
A
#
# COMPACT_ATOMS: atom_id res chain seq x y z
N MET A 1 -15.30 1.73 11.78
CA MET A 1 -15.49 0.74 12.88
C MET A 1 -15.80 1.40 14.22
N ASP A 2 -16.40 0.68 15.17
CA ASP A 2 -16.49 1.13 16.57
C ASP A 2 -15.14 1.01 17.32
N ALA A 3 -15.10 1.46 18.58
CA ALA A 3 -13.87 1.44 19.38
C ALA A 3 -13.38 0.03 19.74
N THR A 4 -14.29 -0.93 19.93
CA THR A 4 -13.95 -2.31 20.30
C THR A 4 -13.28 -3.02 19.13
N LEU A 5 -13.89 -2.94 17.94
CA LEU A 5 -13.32 -3.51 16.71
C LEU A 5 -11.97 -2.87 16.37
N ARG A 6 -11.83 -1.55 16.56
CA ARG A 6 -10.55 -0.84 16.39
C ARG A 6 -9.46 -1.36 17.33
N SER A 7 -9.77 -1.59 18.62
CA SER A 7 -8.80 -2.15 19.57
C SER A 7 -8.37 -3.57 19.21
N ALA A 8 -9.31 -4.41 18.79
CA ALA A 8 -9.02 -5.78 18.36
C ALA A 8 -8.14 -5.79 17.10
N LEU A 9 -8.49 -4.97 16.10
CA LEU A 9 -7.69 -4.81 14.88
C LEU A 9 -6.28 -4.28 15.18
N LYS A 10 -6.14 -3.33 16.11
CA LYS A 10 -4.82 -2.83 16.52
C LYS A 10 -3.94 -3.96 17.06
N ALA A 11 -4.45 -4.77 17.98
CA ALA A 11 -3.68 -5.88 18.54
C ALA A 11 -3.34 -6.94 17.46
N LEU A 12 -4.30 -7.27 16.60
CA LEU A 12 -4.10 -8.17 15.47
C LEU A 12 -2.95 -7.70 14.57
N VAL A 13 -2.97 -6.44 14.17
CA VAL A 13 -1.97 -5.86 13.27
C VAL A 13 -0.60 -5.79 13.91
N LEU A 14 -0.51 -5.44 15.19
CA LEU A 14 0.76 -5.44 15.92
C LEU A 14 1.32 -6.85 16.05
N ASP A 15 0.51 -7.86 16.34
CA ASP A 15 0.97 -9.25 16.39
C ASP A 15 1.48 -9.74 15.03
N LEU A 16 0.82 -9.35 13.92
CA LEU A 16 1.32 -9.63 12.57
C LEU A 16 2.67 -8.95 12.30
N ARG A 17 2.81 -7.69 12.72
CA ARG A 17 4.05 -6.93 12.59
C ARG A 17 5.18 -7.56 13.40
N HIS A 18 4.92 -7.87 14.66
CA HIS A 18 5.90 -8.47 15.56
C HIS A 18 6.36 -9.85 15.10
N GLU A 19 5.46 -10.62 14.50
CA GLU A 19 5.76 -11.93 13.92
C GLU A 19 6.66 -11.83 12.69
N LEU A 20 6.39 -10.89 11.79
CA LEU A 20 7.08 -10.79 10.48
C LEU A 20 8.31 -9.89 10.52
N GLU A 21 8.18 -8.67 11.05
CA GLU A 21 9.23 -7.65 11.11
C GLU A 21 10.07 -7.80 12.38
N GLY A 22 9.40 -7.85 13.54
CA GLY A 22 10.04 -7.80 14.85
C GLY A 22 9.47 -6.68 15.72
N GLN A 23 10.05 -6.49 16.90
CA GLN A 23 9.64 -5.45 17.85
C GLN A 23 10.77 -5.07 18.80
N HIS A 24 10.69 -3.90 19.43
CA HIS A 24 11.53 -3.60 20.58
C HIS A 24 10.93 -4.22 21.86
N ASP A 25 11.78 -4.84 22.69
CA ASP A 25 11.35 -5.34 23.99
C ASP A 25 11.24 -4.22 25.05
N ALA A 26 10.87 -4.59 26.28
CA ALA A 26 10.71 -3.66 27.39
C ALA A 26 12.02 -2.96 27.81
N GLN A 27 13.18 -3.44 27.36
CA GLN A 27 14.50 -2.84 27.57
C GLN A 27 14.93 -1.97 26.37
N GLY A 28 14.09 -1.85 25.34
CA GLY A 28 14.39 -1.12 24.11
C GLY A 28 15.27 -1.90 23.13
N MET A 29 15.57 -3.17 23.39
CA MET A 29 16.39 -3.99 22.50
C MET A 29 15.53 -4.54 21.35
N TRP A 30 16.06 -4.45 20.12
CA TRP A 30 15.40 -5.00 18.94
C TRP A 30 15.36 -6.54 19.01
N GLN A 31 14.17 -7.10 18.85
CA GLN A 31 13.91 -8.51 18.73
C GLN A 31 13.49 -8.81 17.28
N PRO A 32 14.33 -9.49 16.49
CA PRO A 32 14.06 -9.74 15.08
C PRO A 32 12.85 -10.66 14.89
N GLY A 33 12.01 -10.35 13.90
CA GLY A 33 10.93 -11.20 13.46
C GLY A 33 11.38 -12.36 12.56
N ASP A 34 10.41 -13.02 11.94
CA ASP A 34 10.66 -14.15 11.02
C ASP A 34 11.53 -13.73 9.83
N LEU A 35 11.26 -12.57 9.21
CA LEU A 35 11.95 -12.21 7.97
C LEU A 35 13.44 -11.90 8.18
N GLU A 36 13.80 -11.27 9.30
CA GLU A 36 15.22 -11.13 9.65
C GLU A 36 15.87 -12.48 9.96
N SER A 37 15.13 -13.40 10.59
CA SER A 37 15.59 -14.78 10.80
C SER A 37 15.77 -15.54 9.48
N ARG A 38 14.89 -15.33 8.50
CA ARG A 38 14.99 -15.90 7.14
C ARG A 38 16.15 -15.31 6.35
N LEU A 39 16.34 -13.99 6.39
CA LEU A 39 17.53 -13.32 5.85
C LEU A 39 18.79 -13.93 6.45
N ALA A 40 18.76 -14.17 7.76
CA ALA A 40 19.88 -14.77 8.47
C ALA A 40 20.17 -16.21 7.98
N ALA A 41 19.14 -17.01 7.75
CA ALA A 41 19.27 -18.39 7.25
C ALA A 41 19.92 -18.47 5.85
N ILE A 42 19.68 -17.47 5.00
CA ILE A 42 20.27 -17.40 3.65
C ILE A 42 21.56 -16.57 3.58
N GLY A 43 22.18 -16.32 4.75
CA GLY A 43 23.50 -15.71 4.88
C GLY A 43 23.53 -14.18 4.71
N VAL A 44 22.40 -13.50 4.77
CA VAL A 44 22.31 -12.02 4.75
C VAL A 44 22.29 -11.52 6.20
N ARG A 45 23.05 -10.47 6.52
CA ARG A 45 23.09 -9.78 7.82
C ARG A 45 23.14 -8.26 7.58
N PRO A 46 22.85 -7.44 8.60
CA PRO A 46 22.91 -5.97 8.46
C PRO A 46 24.28 -5.46 8.01
N ASP A 47 25.34 -5.99 8.60
CA ASP A 47 26.73 -5.54 8.42
C ASP A 47 27.46 -6.25 7.27
N ARG A 48 27.06 -7.49 6.95
CA ARG A 48 27.77 -8.35 6.00
C ARG A 48 26.86 -9.37 5.34
N SER A 49 27.37 -10.05 4.32
CA SER A 49 26.68 -11.22 3.78
C SER A 49 27.68 -12.29 3.37
N VAL A 50 27.35 -13.55 3.65
CA VAL A 50 28.11 -14.71 3.19
C VAL A 50 27.87 -14.85 1.69
N PRO A 51 28.90 -14.95 0.84
CA PRO A 51 28.72 -15.12 -0.60
C PRO A 51 27.75 -16.26 -0.93
N ALA A 52 26.81 -16.05 -1.85
CA ALA A 52 25.74 -17.01 -2.13
C ALA A 52 26.27 -18.37 -2.64
N ASN A 53 27.42 -18.37 -3.30
CA ASN A 53 28.13 -19.57 -3.77
C ASN A 53 28.78 -20.39 -2.65
N GLU A 54 28.87 -19.86 -1.44
CA GLU A 54 29.39 -20.57 -0.25
C GLU A 54 28.27 -21.23 0.57
N LEU A 55 27.00 -21.08 0.15
CA LEU A 55 25.82 -21.57 0.85
C LEU A 55 25.13 -22.68 0.04
N MET A 56 24.62 -23.69 0.75
CA MET A 56 23.73 -24.69 0.17
C MET A 56 22.29 -24.16 0.23
N LEU A 57 21.90 -23.40 -0.79
CA LEU A 57 20.57 -22.80 -0.88
C LEU A 57 19.61 -23.68 -1.70
N THR A 58 18.34 -23.68 -1.31
CA THR A 58 17.28 -24.19 -2.19
C THR A 58 17.18 -23.32 -3.45
N PRO A 59 16.61 -23.79 -4.57
CA PRO A 59 16.39 -22.94 -5.74
C PRO A 59 15.59 -21.67 -5.43
N GLU A 60 14.64 -21.78 -4.49
CA GLU A 60 13.85 -20.67 -3.99
C GLU A 60 14.69 -19.66 -3.20
N ASP A 61 15.48 -20.12 -2.23
CA ASP A 61 16.34 -19.24 -1.44
C ASP A 61 17.47 -18.62 -2.28
N ALA A 62 17.97 -19.34 -3.29
CA ALA A 62 18.93 -18.79 -4.24
C ALA A 62 18.31 -17.66 -5.08
N ASN A 63 17.05 -17.81 -5.49
CA ASN A 63 16.29 -16.76 -6.16
C ASN A 63 16.05 -15.55 -5.24
N ALA A 64 15.60 -15.80 -4.00
CA ALA A 64 15.42 -14.77 -2.99
C ALA A 64 16.72 -13.99 -2.77
N ARG A 65 17.84 -14.71 -2.62
CA ARG A 65 19.16 -14.13 -2.39
C ARG A 65 19.59 -13.17 -3.50
N ARG A 66 19.37 -13.55 -4.76
CA ARG A 66 19.66 -12.69 -5.93
C ARG A 66 18.85 -11.39 -5.90
N VAL A 67 17.56 -11.47 -5.52
CA VAL A 67 16.68 -10.30 -5.43
C VAL A 67 17.11 -9.38 -4.29
N ILE A 68 17.42 -9.94 -3.12
CA ILE A 68 17.85 -9.20 -1.93
C ILE A 68 19.20 -8.51 -2.16
N ASP A 69 20.17 -9.22 -2.73
CA ASP A 69 21.50 -8.65 -3.01
C ASP A 69 21.37 -7.48 -4.00
N ALA A 70 20.50 -7.60 -5.02
CA ALA A 70 20.21 -6.52 -5.96
C ALA A 70 19.50 -5.34 -5.29
N PHE A 71 18.51 -5.59 -4.41
CA PHE A 71 17.83 -4.55 -3.64
C PHE A 71 18.83 -3.77 -2.79
N ILE A 72 19.62 -4.46 -1.96
CA ILE A 72 20.59 -3.81 -1.07
C ILE A 72 21.66 -3.06 -1.88
N ALA A 73 22.14 -3.62 -2.98
CA ALA A 73 23.09 -2.94 -3.86
C ALA A 73 22.50 -1.63 -4.41
N SER A 74 21.24 -1.65 -4.89
CA SER A 74 20.58 -0.45 -5.42
C SER A 74 20.43 0.67 -4.37
N ARG A 75 20.19 0.32 -3.10
CA ARG A 75 20.11 1.28 -2.00
C ARG A 75 21.48 1.86 -1.64
N ILE A 76 22.52 1.04 -1.65
CA ILE A 76 23.91 1.50 -1.48
C ILE A 76 24.32 2.44 -2.62
N GLU A 77 23.91 2.16 -3.86
CA GLU A 77 24.14 3.05 -5.01
C GLU A 77 23.36 4.37 -4.89
N ALA A 78 22.19 4.36 -4.25
CA ALA A 78 21.46 5.56 -3.80
C ALA A 78 22.09 6.24 -2.57
N GLY A 79 23.23 5.75 -2.08
CA GLY A 79 24.00 6.31 -0.98
C GLY A 79 23.37 6.11 0.40
N GLU A 80 22.58 5.06 0.56
CA GLU A 80 22.11 4.58 1.86
C GLU A 80 23.16 3.65 2.49
N LYS A 81 23.16 3.54 3.83
CA LYS A 81 24.00 2.55 4.50
C LYS A 81 23.41 1.17 4.25
N ARG A 82 24.29 0.17 4.19
CA ARG A 82 23.87 -1.23 4.04
C ARG A 82 22.88 -1.66 5.12
N GLU A 83 23.14 -1.30 6.38
CA GLU A 83 22.31 -1.65 7.52
C GLU A 83 20.89 -1.08 7.35
N ASP A 84 20.77 0.19 6.95
CA ASP A 84 19.49 0.84 6.67
C ASP A 84 18.74 0.13 5.53
N ALA A 85 19.45 -0.22 4.44
CA ALA A 85 18.88 -0.96 3.32
C ALA A 85 18.42 -2.38 3.71
N PHE A 86 19.14 -3.05 4.61
CA PHE A 86 18.76 -4.35 5.15
C PHE A 86 17.44 -4.25 5.95
N HIS A 87 17.36 -3.29 6.88
CA HIS A 87 16.17 -3.08 7.70
C HIS A 87 14.98 -2.61 6.86
N GLU A 88 15.21 -1.76 5.85
CA GLU A 88 14.19 -1.37 4.87
C GLU A 88 13.64 -2.60 4.14
N PHE A 89 14.50 -3.48 3.62
CA PHE A 89 14.06 -4.69 2.93
C PHE A 89 13.19 -5.57 3.84
N ALA A 90 13.64 -5.81 5.07
CA ALA A 90 12.91 -6.64 6.05
C ALA A 90 11.54 -6.04 6.36
N ARG A 91 11.48 -4.73 6.64
CA ARG A 91 10.23 -3.99 6.93
C ARG A 91 9.28 -3.98 5.74
N ASN A 92 9.77 -3.67 4.55
CA ASN A 92 8.94 -3.64 3.35
C ASN A 92 8.41 -5.03 3.03
N SER A 93 9.22 -6.06 3.20
CA SER A 93 8.79 -7.45 3.03
C SER A 93 7.73 -7.85 4.06
N ALA A 94 7.92 -7.50 5.33
CA ALA A 94 6.95 -7.79 6.40
C ALA A 94 5.60 -7.15 6.10
N TYR A 95 5.60 -5.86 5.77
CA TYR A 95 4.39 -5.15 5.41
C TYR A 95 3.74 -5.73 4.15
N SER A 96 4.53 -6.03 3.11
CA SER A 96 4.05 -6.56 1.83
C SER A 96 3.32 -7.90 1.99
N TRP A 97 3.84 -8.79 2.85
CA TRP A 97 3.17 -10.04 3.24
C TRP A 97 1.92 -9.81 4.08
N ALA A 98 2.01 -9.00 5.14
CA ALA A 98 0.88 -8.72 6.02
C ALA A 98 -0.28 -8.04 5.26
N ASN A 99 0.03 -7.06 4.41
CA ASN A 99 -0.93 -6.31 3.62
C ASN A 99 -1.67 -7.22 2.63
N ARG A 100 -0.97 -8.13 1.94
CA ARG A 100 -1.63 -9.10 1.04
C ARG A 100 -2.54 -10.07 1.79
N LEU A 101 -2.11 -10.59 2.94
CA LEU A 101 -2.94 -11.49 3.74
C LEU A 101 -4.18 -10.78 4.32
N LEU A 102 -4.01 -9.56 4.85
CA LEU A 102 -5.11 -8.70 5.31
C LEU A 102 -6.06 -8.35 4.16
N ALA A 103 -5.53 -8.06 2.98
CA ALA A 103 -6.30 -7.77 1.77
C ALA A 103 -7.18 -8.96 1.38
N LEU A 104 -6.60 -10.16 1.30
CA LEU A 104 -7.36 -11.38 0.99
C LEU A 104 -8.44 -11.63 2.04
N GLN A 105 -8.12 -11.53 3.33
CA GLN A 105 -9.11 -11.70 4.40
C GLN A 105 -10.26 -10.67 4.30
N CYS A 106 -9.94 -9.42 4.00
CA CYS A 106 -10.90 -8.35 3.75
C CYS A 106 -11.78 -8.61 2.52
N MET A 107 -11.22 -9.17 1.46
CA MET A 107 -11.96 -9.51 0.24
C MET A 107 -12.86 -10.74 0.47
N GLU A 108 -12.40 -11.73 1.23
CA GLU A 108 -13.16 -12.92 1.63
C GLU A 108 -14.36 -12.55 2.50
N ALA A 109 -14.15 -11.78 3.57
CA ALA A 109 -15.22 -11.37 4.49
C ALA A 109 -16.31 -10.54 3.80
N ARG A 110 -15.97 -9.84 2.71
CA ARG A 110 -16.90 -9.08 1.88
C ARG A 110 -17.54 -9.91 0.75
N GLY A 111 -17.22 -11.20 0.66
CA GLY A 111 -17.73 -12.09 -0.38
C GLY A 111 -17.24 -11.76 -1.79
N LEU A 112 -16.11 -11.06 -1.92
CA LEU A 112 -15.55 -10.65 -3.22
C LEU A 112 -14.73 -11.77 -3.86
N ILE A 113 -14.18 -12.67 -3.04
CA ILE A 113 -13.43 -13.85 -3.46
C ILE A 113 -13.81 -15.06 -2.60
N ASP A 114 -13.54 -16.25 -3.14
CA ASP A 114 -13.60 -17.52 -2.41
C ASP A 114 -12.51 -17.59 -1.32
N GLU A 115 -12.68 -18.46 -0.33
CA GLU A 115 -11.79 -18.50 0.85
C GLU A 115 -10.35 -18.95 0.53
N VAL A 116 -9.38 -18.12 0.92
CA VAL A 116 -7.93 -18.31 0.81
C VAL A 116 -7.29 -18.30 2.21
N ILE A 117 -7.75 -17.42 3.10
CA ILE A 117 -7.30 -17.25 4.49
C ILE A 117 -8.15 -18.11 5.43
N ILE A 118 -9.48 -18.08 5.29
CA ILE A 118 -10.37 -18.85 6.17
C ILE A 118 -10.19 -20.36 5.93
N GLN A 119 -9.66 -21.04 6.95
CA GLN A 119 -9.41 -22.48 6.94
C GLN A 119 -10.60 -23.25 7.52
N LYS A 120 -10.96 -24.38 6.90
CA LYS A 120 -12.11 -25.21 7.31
C LYS A 120 -11.67 -26.62 7.70
N ASP A 121 -12.21 -27.14 8.79
CA ASP A 121 -11.93 -28.51 9.26
C ASP A 121 -12.35 -29.57 8.23
N ALA A 122 -13.44 -29.32 7.50
CA ALA A 122 -13.90 -30.15 6.39
C ALA A 122 -12.86 -30.31 5.27
N TYR A 123 -11.86 -29.43 5.20
CA TYR A 123 -10.76 -29.48 4.22
C TYR A 123 -9.41 -29.88 4.86
N GLY A 124 -9.44 -30.46 6.07
CA GLY A 124 -8.23 -30.83 6.81
C GLY A 124 -7.44 -29.61 7.27
N GLY A 125 -8.12 -28.52 7.65
CA GLY A 125 -7.48 -27.28 8.08
C GLY A 125 -6.97 -26.41 6.93
N ARG A 126 -7.31 -26.74 5.67
CA ARG A 126 -7.01 -25.91 4.49
C ARG A 126 -8.12 -24.89 4.23
N SER A 127 -7.79 -23.81 3.52
CA SER A 127 -8.80 -22.94 2.89
C SER A 127 -9.42 -23.60 1.67
N LEU A 128 -10.50 -23.03 1.13
CA LEU A 128 -11.17 -23.58 -0.05
C LEU A 128 -10.21 -23.61 -1.25
N GLN A 129 -9.48 -22.53 -1.50
CA GLN A 129 -8.53 -22.45 -2.62
C GLN A 129 -7.35 -23.42 -2.44
N HIS A 130 -6.81 -23.55 -1.22
CA HIS A 130 -5.75 -24.52 -0.95
C HIS A 130 -6.25 -25.97 -1.11
N ASN A 131 -7.47 -26.26 -0.67
CA ASN A 131 -8.08 -27.57 -0.88
C ASN A 131 -8.28 -27.90 -2.37
N ARG A 132 -8.74 -26.93 -3.17
CA ARG A 132 -8.88 -27.09 -4.62
C ARG A 132 -7.54 -27.36 -5.30
N LEU A 133 -6.49 -26.65 -4.90
CA LEU A 133 -5.13 -26.91 -5.40
C LEU A 133 -4.70 -28.35 -5.09
N ALA A 134 -4.88 -28.79 -3.84
CA ALA A 134 -4.48 -30.14 -3.42
C ALA A 134 -5.19 -31.27 -4.20
N HIS A 135 -6.41 -31.04 -4.69
CA HIS A 135 -7.12 -31.99 -5.55
C HIS A 135 -6.70 -31.90 -7.02
N LYS A 136 -6.48 -30.68 -7.52
CA LYS A 136 -6.15 -30.42 -8.92
C LYS A 136 -4.70 -30.80 -9.26
N ASP A 137 -3.77 -30.50 -8.35
CA ASP A 137 -2.34 -30.72 -8.52
C ASP A 137 -1.70 -31.13 -7.18
N PRO A 138 -1.85 -32.42 -6.79
CA PRO A 138 -1.31 -32.92 -5.52
C PRO A 138 0.22 -32.81 -5.42
N ALA A 139 0.94 -32.79 -6.55
CA ALA A 139 2.40 -32.71 -6.57
C ALA A 139 2.91 -31.37 -6.01
N ARG A 140 2.16 -30.28 -6.21
CA ARG A 140 2.47 -28.97 -5.61
C ARG A 140 2.22 -28.92 -4.10
N CYS A 141 1.60 -29.95 -3.52
CA CYS A 141 1.30 -30.05 -2.10
C CYS A 141 2.14 -31.11 -1.36
N SER A 142 3.14 -31.72 -2.00
CA SER A 142 3.98 -32.75 -1.38
C SER A 142 5.19 -32.21 -0.59
N GLY A 143 5.45 -30.90 -0.67
CA GLY A 143 6.54 -30.24 0.05
C GLY A 143 6.23 -29.98 1.53
N GLU A 144 7.21 -29.43 2.24
CA GLU A 144 7.13 -29.14 3.68
C GLU A 144 5.99 -28.18 4.05
N ASP A 145 5.68 -27.23 3.16
CA ASP A 145 4.59 -26.27 3.34
C ASP A 145 3.20 -26.85 3.02
N SER A 146 3.15 -28.08 2.49
CA SER A 146 1.94 -28.75 2.01
C SER A 146 1.20 -27.96 0.92
N GLY A 147 1.93 -27.16 0.12
CA GLY A 147 1.39 -26.33 -0.96
C GLY A 147 0.71 -25.04 -0.50
N LEU A 148 0.98 -24.59 0.74
CA LEU A 148 0.49 -23.32 1.27
C LEU A 148 0.96 -22.14 0.40
N PHE A 149 2.26 -22.05 0.10
CA PHE A 149 2.79 -20.98 -0.74
C PHE A 149 2.30 -21.11 -2.17
N ALA A 150 2.18 -22.33 -2.69
CA ALA A 150 1.60 -22.56 -4.01
C ALA A 150 0.17 -22.01 -4.11
N ALA A 151 -0.66 -22.21 -3.09
CA ALA A 151 -2.02 -21.66 -3.04
C ALA A 151 -2.05 -20.14 -2.92
N LEU A 152 -1.18 -19.55 -2.08
CA LEU A 152 -1.08 -18.10 -1.90
C LEU A 152 -0.58 -17.40 -3.17
N PHE A 153 0.48 -17.92 -3.80
CA PHE A 153 1.01 -17.33 -5.04
C PHE A 153 0.06 -17.50 -6.21
N ASP A 154 -0.65 -18.64 -6.34
CA ASP A 154 -1.72 -18.77 -7.35
C ASP A 154 -2.80 -17.71 -7.16
N GLU A 155 -3.13 -17.39 -5.91
CA GLU A 155 -4.09 -16.33 -5.60
C GLU A 155 -3.52 -14.94 -5.89
N PHE A 156 -2.27 -14.66 -5.51
CA PHE A 156 -1.61 -13.39 -5.82
C PHE A 156 -1.57 -13.14 -7.32
N GLU A 157 -1.22 -14.14 -8.13
CA GLU A 157 -1.23 -14.03 -9.59
C GLU A 157 -2.64 -13.74 -10.14
N ARG A 158 -3.67 -14.40 -9.62
CA ARG A 158 -5.07 -14.12 -10.02
C ARG A 158 -5.47 -12.68 -9.70
N ARG A 159 -5.14 -12.21 -8.49
CA ARG A 159 -5.48 -10.86 -8.04
C ARG A 159 -4.60 -9.79 -8.71
N ALA A 160 -3.38 -10.13 -9.13
CA ALA A 160 -2.51 -9.23 -9.88
C ALA A 160 -3.09 -8.85 -11.25
N ALA A 161 -3.90 -9.70 -11.86
CA ALA A 161 -4.63 -9.37 -13.08
C ALA A 161 -5.72 -8.30 -12.88
N GLU A 162 -6.19 -8.11 -11.64
CA GLU A 162 -7.24 -7.15 -11.29
C GLU A 162 -6.69 -5.89 -10.62
N LEU A 163 -5.70 -6.06 -9.73
CA LEU A 163 -5.09 -4.99 -8.96
C LEU A 163 -3.57 -5.23 -8.80
N PRO A 164 -2.79 -5.03 -9.88
CA PRO A 164 -1.35 -5.35 -9.90
C PRO A 164 -0.55 -4.55 -8.88
N MET A 165 -0.99 -3.33 -8.55
CA MET A 165 -0.34 -2.46 -7.57
C MET A 165 -0.14 -3.13 -6.20
N VAL A 166 -1.04 -4.05 -5.82
CA VAL A 166 -0.97 -4.76 -4.53
C VAL A 166 -0.46 -6.18 -4.69
N PHE A 167 -0.92 -6.90 -5.71
CA PHE A 167 -0.77 -8.36 -5.77
C PHE A 167 0.29 -8.87 -6.72
N ARG A 168 0.93 -8.01 -7.52
CA ARG A 168 2.03 -8.44 -8.40
C ARG A 168 3.10 -9.20 -7.61
N THR A 169 3.67 -10.20 -8.26
CA THR A 169 4.57 -11.18 -7.63
C THR A 169 6.04 -10.98 -8.01
N ASP A 170 6.30 -10.13 -9.00
CA ASP A 170 7.61 -9.77 -9.53
C ASP A 170 8.21 -8.55 -8.81
N VAL A 171 7.96 -8.44 -7.49
CA VAL A 171 8.47 -7.37 -6.63
C VAL A 171 9.42 -7.92 -5.56
N ALA A 172 10.35 -7.08 -5.11
CA ALA A 172 11.44 -7.53 -4.24
C ALA A 172 10.93 -7.98 -2.85
N GLU A 173 9.88 -7.31 -2.37
CA GLU A 173 9.31 -7.42 -1.02
C GLU A 173 8.66 -8.79 -0.74
N ILE A 174 8.31 -9.55 -1.78
CA ILE A 174 7.85 -10.94 -1.61
C ILE A 174 8.86 -11.96 -2.15
N GLY A 175 10.04 -11.49 -2.56
CA GLY A 175 11.13 -12.34 -3.04
C GLY A 175 11.65 -13.27 -1.96
N LEU A 176 11.57 -12.86 -0.69
CA LEU A 176 11.79 -13.72 0.47
C LEU A 176 10.46 -14.17 1.05
N ARG A 177 10.26 -15.49 1.15
CA ARG A 177 9.11 -16.07 1.85
C ARG A 177 9.39 -16.12 3.36
N PRO A 178 8.45 -15.73 4.23
CA PRO A 178 8.53 -16.02 5.65
C PRO A 178 8.57 -17.54 5.86
N SER A 179 8.89 -18.01 7.07
CA SER A 179 8.76 -19.44 7.37
C SER A 179 7.30 -19.91 7.24
N VAL A 180 7.13 -21.20 6.96
CA VAL A 180 5.79 -21.83 6.94
C VAL A 180 5.07 -21.63 8.26
N ALA A 181 5.80 -21.70 9.38
CA ALA A 181 5.24 -21.51 10.72
C ALA A 181 4.69 -20.09 10.90
N SER A 182 5.45 -19.08 10.48
CA SER A 182 5.06 -17.68 10.59
C SER A 182 3.86 -17.35 9.72
N VAL A 183 3.85 -17.75 8.44
CA VAL A 183 2.69 -17.54 7.56
C VAL A 183 1.43 -18.26 8.09
N ARG A 184 1.57 -19.48 8.62
CA ARG A 184 0.45 -20.19 9.25
C ARG A 184 -0.08 -19.42 10.46
N LYS A 185 0.79 -18.92 11.33
CA LYS A 185 0.40 -18.10 12.48
C LYS A 185 -0.33 -16.82 12.05
N CYS A 186 0.16 -16.12 11.02
CA CYS A 186 -0.54 -14.97 10.46
C CYS A 186 -1.94 -15.33 9.94
N ILE A 187 -2.09 -16.45 9.23
CA ILE A 187 -3.39 -16.93 8.75
C ILE A 187 -4.31 -17.28 9.91
N GLU A 188 -3.81 -17.96 10.94
CA GLU A 188 -4.61 -18.33 12.12
C GLU A 188 -5.08 -17.11 12.92
N LEU A 189 -4.25 -16.07 13.03
CA LEU A 189 -4.62 -14.78 13.62
C LEU A 189 -5.74 -14.11 12.80
N LEU A 190 -5.56 -14.01 11.48
CA LEU A 190 -6.53 -13.39 10.58
C LEU A 190 -7.84 -14.16 10.49
N SER A 191 -7.79 -15.49 10.57
CA SER A 191 -8.98 -16.35 10.53
C SER A 191 -9.70 -16.45 11.87
N GLY A 192 -9.20 -15.80 12.93
CA GLY A 192 -9.76 -15.88 14.28
C GLY A 192 -9.58 -17.24 14.97
N LYS A 193 -8.66 -18.08 14.49
CA LYS A 193 -8.34 -19.38 15.13
C LYS A 193 -7.52 -19.22 16.39
N ILE A 194 -6.64 -18.23 16.41
CA ILE A 194 -5.89 -17.83 17.60
C ILE A 194 -6.15 -16.37 17.91
N SER A 195 -6.12 -16.04 19.21
CA SER A 195 -6.34 -14.67 19.66
C SER A 195 -5.05 -13.86 19.59
N PRO A 196 -5.13 -12.58 19.15
CA PRO A 196 -4.02 -11.65 19.31
C PRO A 196 -3.79 -11.32 20.79
N LYS A 197 -2.59 -10.82 21.10
CA LYS A 197 -2.16 -10.54 22.47
C LYS A 197 -3.10 -9.55 23.18
N GLY A 198 -3.71 -10.02 24.27
CA GLY A 198 -4.55 -9.19 25.15
C GLY A 198 -5.91 -8.79 24.56
N GLN A 199 -6.34 -9.41 23.45
CA GLN A 199 -7.63 -9.15 22.80
C GLN A 199 -8.30 -10.48 22.42
N PRO A 200 -9.63 -10.52 22.21
CA PRO A 200 -10.30 -11.70 21.68
C PRO A 200 -9.88 -11.97 20.22
N ALA A 201 -10.12 -13.19 19.76
CA ALA A 201 -9.90 -13.58 18.36
C ALA A 201 -10.60 -12.63 17.38
N ALA A 202 -9.99 -12.45 16.22
CA ALA A 202 -10.53 -11.59 15.16
C ALA A 202 -11.91 -12.11 14.72
N VAL A 203 -12.86 -11.19 14.57
CA VAL A 203 -14.22 -11.46 14.10
C VAL A 203 -14.42 -10.88 12.71
N GLU A 204 -15.36 -11.45 11.96
CA GLU A 204 -15.62 -11.09 10.56
C GLU A 204 -15.94 -9.60 10.36
N GLU A 205 -16.63 -8.99 11.32
CA GLU A 205 -17.03 -7.57 11.30
C GLU A 205 -15.83 -6.61 11.21
N ILE A 206 -14.65 -7.02 11.69
CA ILE A 206 -13.41 -6.25 11.52
C ILE A 206 -13.10 -6.10 10.03
N PHE A 207 -13.21 -7.19 9.29
CA PHE A 207 -12.77 -7.28 7.89
C PHE A 207 -13.82 -6.78 6.90
N ILE A 208 -15.10 -6.76 7.29
CA ILE A 208 -16.18 -6.14 6.51
C ILE A 208 -16.08 -4.61 6.54
N ALA A 209 -15.65 -4.03 7.67
CA ALA A 209 -15.75 -2.59 7.88
C ALA A 209 -14.98 -1.76 6.82
N PRO A 210 -15.56 -0.71 6.21
CA PRO A 210 -14.95 0.00 5.09
C PRO A 210 -13.58 0.63 5.38
N ASP A 211 -13.32 0.98 6.63
CA ASP A 211 -12.09 1.64 7.10
C ASP A 211 -11.03 0.65 7.63
N ALA A 212 -11.28 -0.67 7.56
CA ALA A 212 -10.42 -1.70 8.14
C ALA A 212 -8.95 -1.62 7.71
N LEU A 213 -8.71 -1.58 6.39
CA LEU A 213 -7.35 -1.52 5.85
C LEU A 213 -6.65 -0.20 6.14
N GLY A 214 -7.41 0.90 6.19
CA GLY A 214 -6.87 2.21 6.57
C GLY A 214 -6.39 2.24 8.01
N TRP A 215 -7.19 1.70 8.94
CA TRP A 215 -6.77 1.53 10.33
C TRP A 215 -5.62 0.54 10.47
N ALA A 216 -5.64 -0.57 9.73
CA ALA A 216 -4.56 -1.54 9.78
C ALA A 216 -3.21 -0.93 9.37
N TYR A 217 -3.19 -0.14 8.30
CA TYR A 217 -2.00 0.60 7.89
C TYR A 217 -1.52 1.59 8.96
N GLN A 218 -2.43 2.30 9.62
CA GLN A 218 -2.07 3.21 10.71
C GLN A 218 -1.50 2.48 11.92
N TYR A 219 -2.12 1.36 12.31
CA TYR A 219 -1.67 0.57 13.46
C TYR A 219 -0.31 -0.08 13.20
N TRP A 220 -0.05 -0.51 11.97
CA TRP A 220 1.25 -1.03 11.56
C TRP A 220 2.37 -0.02 11.84
N ASN A 221 2.17 1.25 11.48
CA ASN A 221 3.17 2.30 11.65
C ASN A 221 3.22 2.92 13.07
N THR A 222 2.36 2.50 14.00
CA THR A 222 2.23 3.18 15.31
C THR A 222 3.52 3.10 16.14
N GLU A 223 4.19 1.95 16.23
CA GLU A 223 5.42 1.86 17.05
C GLU A 223 6.60 2.60 16.41
N GLU A 224 6.67 2.68 15.08
CA GLU A 224 7.69 3.51 14.41
C GLU A 224 7.42 4.99 14.64
N LYS A 225 6.15 5.40 14.60
CA LYS A 225 5.75 6.77 14.90
C LYS A 225 6.16 7.14 16.33
N ASP A 226 5.84 6.28 17.30
CA ASP A 226 6.21 6.51 18.71
C ASP A 226 7.74 6.60 18.86
N ARG A 227 8.51 5.70 18.22
CA ARG A 227 9.99 5.76 18.17
C ARG A 227 10.49 7.12 17.68
N VAL A 228 10.01 7.59 16.54
CA VAL A 228 10.44 8.87 15.95
C VAL A 228 10.13 10.05 16.88
N PHE A 229 8.93 10.10 17.44
CA PHE A 229 8.54 11.19 18.33
C PHE A 229 9.27 11.15 19.67
N ASP A 230 9.60 9.97 20.19
CA ASP A 230 10.44 9.83 21.37
C ASP A 230 11.86 10.32 21.10
N THR A 231 12.46 9.99 19.96
CA THR A 231 13.78 10.51 19.55
C THR A 231 13.77 12.03 19.41
N VAL A 232 12.74 12.62 18.78
CA VAL A 232 12.57 14.09 18.71
C VAL A 232 12.55 14.73 20.10
N ARG A 233 11.98 14.03 21.10
CA ARG A 233 11.90 14.51 22.48
C ARG A 233 13.22 14.37 23.25
N THR A 234 13.99 13.32 22.99
CA THR A 234 15.18 12.96 23.78
C THR A 234 16.48 13.50 23.18
N GLU A 235 16.55 13.64 21.86
CA GLU A 235 17.76 14.06 21.13
C GLU A 235 17.61 15.50 20.63
N GLN A 236 18.40 16.42 21.19
CA GLN A 236 18.38 17.81 20.77
C GLN A 236 18.88 17.96 19.33
N GLY A 237 18.06 18.62 18.49
CA GLY A 237 18.41 18.90 17.10
C GLY A 237 18.14 17.74 16.13
N PHE A 238 17.49 16.66 16.58
CA PHE A 238 17.05 15.59 15.70
C PHE A 238 16.09 16.13 14.63
N LYS A 239 16.39 15.86 13.36
CA LYS A 239 15.60 16.27 12.21
C LYS A 239 14.91 15.04 11.63
N ILE A 240 13.58 15.09 11.52
CA ILE A 240 12.80 14.08 10.79
C ILE A 240 13.17 14.17 9.30
N ALA A 241 13.73 13.10 8.76
CA ALA A 241 14.19 12.98 7.37
C ALA A 241 14.17 11.50 6.93
N GLY A 242 14.31 11.25 5.63
CA GLY A 242 14.34 9.90 5.05
C GLY A 242 13.21 9.00 5.55
N SER A 243 13.58 7.85 6.11
CA SER A 243 12.63 6.82 6.59
C SER A 243 11.73 7.27 7.74
N ASP A 244 12.06 8.35 8.44
CA ASP A 244 11.26 8.84 9.57
C ASP A 244 10.10 9.74 9.14
N ILE A 245 10.10 10.23 7.88
CA ILE A 245 9.04 11.10 7.36
C ILE A 245 7.69 10.38 7.39
N ILE A 246 7.63 9.20 6.79
CA ILE A 246 6.40 8.42 6.63
C ILE A 246 5.68 8.13 7.96
N PRO A 247 6.33 7.54 9.00
CA PRO A 247 5.67 7.29 10.27
C PRO A 247 5.27 8.59 10.99
N ALA A 248 6.04 9.67 10.85
CA ALA A 248 5.73 10.95 11.48
C ALA A 248 4.54 11.67 10.86
N THR A 249 4.38 11.59 9.53
CA THR A 249 3.36 12.32 8.76
C THR A 249 2.09 11.52 8.49
N CYS A 250 2.03 10.25 8.90
CA CYS A 250 0.81 9.45 8.86
C CYS A 250 -0.23 9.98 9.88
N ILE A 251 -1.01 10.97 9.45
CA ILE A 251 -2.07 11.64 10.21
C ILE A 251 -3.41 11.34 9.54
N TYR A 252 -4.40 11.01 10.35
CA TYR A 252 -5.69 10.55 9.87
C TYR A 252 -6.78 11.58 10.10
N THR A 253 -7.70 11.70 9.14
CA THR A 253 -8.82 12.63 9.19
C THR A 253 -10.07 11.89 9.65
N GLU A 254 -10.72 12.38 10.70
CA GLU A 254 -11.96 11.80 11.21
C GLU A 254 -13.07 11.75 10.13
N ASP A 255 -13.87 10.68 10.14
CA ASP A 255 -14.91 10.38 9.14
C ASP A 255 -15.86 11.57 8.88
N TYR A 256 -16.30 12.26 9.94
CA TYR A 256 -17.20 13.39 9.79
C TYR A 256 -16.54 14.58 9.06
N MET A 257 -15.23 14.80 9.25
CA MET A 257 -14.49 15.87 8.59
C MET A 257 -14.31 15.55 7.11
N VAL A 258 -13.98 14.30 6.77
CA VAL A 258 -13.90 13.83 5.38
C VAL A 258 -15.23 14.07 4.68
N LYS A 259 -16.34 13.59 5.27
CA LYS A 259 -17.69 13.78 4.74
C LYS A 259 -18.06 15.24 4.56
N PHE A 260 -17.79 16.06 5.57
CA PHE A 260 -18.05 17.50 5.49
C PHE A 260 -17.29 18.15 4.33
N LEU A 261 -15.99 17.88 4.20
CA LEU A 261 -15.15 18.48 3.16
C LEU A 261 -15.55 18.03 1.76
N VAL A 262 -15.78 16.73 1.54
CA VAL A 262 -16.16 16.20 0.22
C VAL A 262 -17.57 16.65 -0.18
N GLN A 263 -18.53 16.62 0.74
CA GLN A 263 -19.90 17.07 0.46
C GLN A 263 -19.95 18.57 0.15
N ASN A 264 -19.14 19.39 0.84
CA ASN A 264 -19.12 20.84 0.62
C ASN A 264 -18.11 21.32 -0.44
N SER A 265 -17.40 20.41 -1.10
CA SER A 265 -16.56 20.70 -2.27
C SER A 265 -17.17 20.08 -3.53
N LEU A 266 -16.99 18.77 -3.73
CA LEU A 266 -17.55 18.02 -4.85
C LEU A 266 -19.09 18.10 -4.88
N GLY A 267 -19.74 17.85 -3.74
CA GLY A 267 -21.19 17.93 -3.66
C GLY A 267 -21.73 19.34 -3.92
N ALA A 268 -21.00 20.37 -3.46
CA ALA A 268 -21.34 21.77 -3.70
C ALA A 268 -21.28 22.14 -5.19
N VAL A 269 -20.25 21.66 -5.89
CA VAL A 269 -20.13 21.81 -7.35
C VAL A 269 -21.32 21.16 -8.07
N TRP A 270 -21.68 19.93 -7.69
CA TRP A 270 -22.85 19.25 -8.28
C TRP A 270 -24.16 20.01 -8.04
N ALA A 271 -24.43 20.42 -6.79
CA ALA A 271 -25.63 21.15 -6.43
C ALA A 271 -25.77 22.48 -7.20
N ALA A 272 -24.65 23.18 -7.41
CA ALA A 272 -24.63 24.42 -8.21
C ALA A 272 -24.90 24.16 -9.71
N MET A 273 -24.37 23.07 -10.28
CA MET A 273 -24.62 22.68 -11.68
C MET A 273 -26.03 22.12 -11.91
N ARG A 274 -26.64 21.54 -10.88
CA ARG A 274 -27.94 20.85 -10.92
C ARG A 274 -28.84 21.34 -9.76
N PRO A 275 -29.36 22.58 -9.80
CA PRO A 275 -30.13 23.15 -8.69
C PRO A 275 -31.41 22.38 -8.31
N THR A 276 -31.92 21.53 -9.20
CA THR A 276 -33.09 20.67 -8.99
C THR A 276 -32.74 19.27 -8.49
N SER A 277 -31.44 18.96 -8.29
CA SER A 277 -30.97 17.67 -7.77
C SER A 277 -31.47 17.45 -6.34
N ARG A 278 -31.79 16.20 -6.01
CA ARG A 278 -32.15 15.82 -4.63
C ARG A 278 -31.00 15.16 -3.88
N LEU A 279 -29.85 14.92 -4.51
CA LEU A 279 -28.68 14.34 -3.83
C LEU A 279 -28.26 15.10 -2.56
N PRO A 280 -28.30 16.45 -2.50
CA PRO A 280 -28.00 17.20 -1.29
C PRO A 280 -28.88 16.87 -0.07
N GLU A 281 -30.04 16.25 -0.28
CA GLU A 281 -30.92 15.80 0.81
C GLU A 281 -30.31 14.61 1.57
N LYS A 282 -29.50 13.78 0.90
CA LYS A 282 -28.84 12.60 1.47
C LYS A 282 -27.55 12.94 2.23
N TRP A 283 -26.96 14.10 1.96
CA TRP A 283 -25.65 14.48 2.48
C TRP A 283 -25.77 15.13 3.87
N ARG A 284 -25.51 14.33 4.91
CA ARG A 284 -25.67 14.71 6.32
C ARG A 284 -24.92 16.01 6.71
N TYR A 285 -23.75 16.25 6.11
CA TYR A 285 -22.86 17.35 6.49
C TYR A 285 -22.85 18.48 5.45
N PHE A 286 -23.74 18.45 4.47
CA PHE A 286 -23.83 19.47 3.44
C PHE A 286 -24.44 20.78 3.98
N ALA A 287 -23.72 21.89 3.81
CA ALA A 287 -24.22 23.22 4.13
C ALA A 287 -25.19 23.68 3.03
N ARG A 288 -26.49 23.67 3.33
CA ARG A 288 -27.55 24.03 2.36
C ARG A 288 -27.66 25.53 2.12
N ASP A 289 -27.46 26.32 3.17
CA ASP A 289 -27.64 27.78 3.15
C ASP A 289 -26.34 28.53 2.78
N ALA A 290 -25.31 27.82 2.34
CA ALA A 290 -24.06 28.44 1.90
C ALA A 290 -24.29 29.22 0.60
N ASP A 291 -23.84 30.47 0.55
CA ASP A 291 -23.84 31.27 -0.67
C ASP A 291 -22.83 30.69 -1.65
N ARG A 292 -23.31 30.25 -2.82
CA ARG A 292 -22.51 29.61 -3.87
C ARG A 292 -22.82 30.26 -5.21
N GLY A 293 -21.77 30.70 -5.89
CA GLY A 293 -21.89 31.22 -7.25
C GLY A 293 -22.38 30.16 -8.25
N PRO A 294 -22.93 30.57 -9.40
CA PRO A 294 -23.35 29.64 -10.44
C PRO A 294 -22.15 28.90 -11.02
N VAL A 295 -22.32 27.60 -11.27
CA VAL A 295 -21.32 26.75 -11.94
C VAL A 295 -21.90 26.28 -13.27
N ALA A 296 -21.10 26.36 -14.34
CA ALA A 296 -21.52 25.90 -15.65
C ALA A 296 -21.85 24.40 -15.63
N ARG A 297 -22.95 24.02 -16.29
CA ARG A 297 -23.40 22.64 -16.32
C ARG A 297 -22.42 21.76 -17.12
N GLN A 298 -21.89 20.72 -16.47
CA GLN A 298 -21.00 19.72 -17.09
C GLN A 298 -21.57 18.30 -16.89
N ARG A 299 -20.96 17.33 -17.60
CA ARG A 299 -21.19 15.90 -17.35
C ARG A 299 -20.40 15.44 -16.12
N VAL A 300 -20.87 14.41 -15.42
CA VAL A 300 -20.14 13.88 -14.26
C VAL A 300 -18.75 13.41 -14.68
N SER A 301 -18.60 12.84 -15.89
CA SER A 301 -17.31 12.41 -16.44
C SER A 301 -16.29 13.53 -16.69
N GLU A 302 -16.70 14.80 -16.61
CA GLU A 302 -15.83 15.97 -16.80
C GLU A 302 -15.36 16.56 -15.46
N ILE A 303 -15.85 16.04 -14.33
CA ILE A 303 -15.48 16.51 -12.99
C ILE A 303 -14.28 15.72 -12.49
N THR A 304 -13.14 16.38 -12.27
CA THR A 304 -11.96 15.74 -11.69
C THR A 304 -11.81 16.10 -10.21
N LEU A 305 -11.48 15.13 -9.36
CA LEU A 305 -11.14 15.30 -7.96
C LEU A 305 -9.74 14.70 -7.71
N ILE A 306 -8.86 15.50 -7.10
CA ILE A 306 -7.53 15.07 -6.70
C ILE A 306 -7.36 15.17 -5.18
N ASP A 307 -6.84 14.10 -4.59
CA ASP A 307 -6.30 14.10 -3.23
C ASP A 307 -4.76 14.02 -3.27
N PRO A 308 -4.02 15.14 -3.10
CA PRO A 308 -2.57 15.20 -3.26
C PRO A 308 -1.77 14.65 -2.07
N ALA A 309 -2.45 14.10 -1.05
CA ALA A 309 -1.86 13.38 0.08
C ALA A 309 -2.82 12.26 0.49
N VAL A 310 -3.07 11.34 -0.45
CA VAL A 310 -4.22 10.43 -0.44
C VAL A 310 -4.28 9.54 0.80
N GLY A 311 -3.13 9.23 1.41
CA GLY A 311 -3.03 8.32 2.53
C GLY A 311 -3.74 7.00 2.22
N SER A 312 -4.59 6.54 3.13
CA SER A 312 -5.40 5.34 2.96
C SER A 312 -6.67 5.55 2.11
N GLY A 313 -6.85 6.70 1.47
CA GLY A 313 -7.89 6.95 0.47
C GLY A 313 -9.25 7.43 0.98
N HIS A 314 -9.34 7.95 2.20
CA HIS A 314 -10.64 8.27 2.82
C HIS A 314 -11.46 9.32 2.06
N PHE A 315 -10.82 10.37 1.57
CA PHE A 315 -11.48 11.36 0.72
C PHE A 315 -11.97 10.74 -0.58
N LEU A 316 -11.17 9.89 -1.22
CA LEU A 316 -11.54 9.24 -2.47
C LEU A 316 -12.69 8.24 -2.29
N ILE A 317 -12.75 7.54 -1.15
CA ILE A 317 -13.84 6.62 -0.80
C ILE A 317 -15.17 7.36 -0.65
N GLU A 318 -15.18 8.50 0.04
CA GLU A 318 -16.39 9.34 0.15
C GLU A 318 -16.75 9.96 -1.21
N ALA A 319 -15.75 10.44 -1.95
CA ALA A 319 -15.95 10.99 -3.30
C ALA A 319 -16.56 9.95 -4.26
N PHE A 320 -16.12 8.69 -4.17
CA PHE A 320 -16.67 7.59 -4.97
C PHE A 320 -18.19 7.46 -4.75
N ASP A 321 -18.66 7.47 -3.50
CA ASP A 321 -20.10 7.35 -3.21
C ASP A 321 -20.90 8.54 -3.76
N LEU A 322 -20.36 9.75 -3.65
CA LEU A 322 -21.00 10.94 -4.23
C LEU A 322 -21.06 10.86 -5.76
N LEU A 323 -19.94 10.53 -6.41
CA LEU A 323 -19.87 10.41 -7.87
C LEU A 323 -20.79 9.29 -8.38
N TRP A 324 -20.86 8.16 -7.67
CA TRP A 324 -21.76 7.07 -7.99
C TRP A 324 -23.21 7.55 -8.05
N ASP A 325 -23.66 8.24 -7.01
CA ASP A 325 -25.02 8.81 -6.96
C ASP A 325 -25.24 9.87 -8.05
N MET A 326 -24.23 10.66 -8.39
CA MET A 326 -24.29 11.65 -9.48
C MET A 326 -24.42 10.98 -10.85
N TYR A 327 -23.64 9.94 -11.14
CA TYR A 327 -23.77 9.17 -12.39
C TYR A 327 -25.15 8.50 -12.49
N LYS A 328 -25.68 7.98 -11.38
CA LYS A 328 -27.03 7.41 -11.33
C LYS A 328 -28.11 8.45 -11.59
N GLU A 329 -27.97 9.67 -11.09
CA GLU A 329 -28.90 10.77 -11.35
C GLU A 329 -28.78 11.32 -12.79
N GLU A 330 -27.55 11.38 -13.33
CA GLU A 330 -27.30 11.81 -14.71
C GLU A 330 -27.85 10.80 -15.74
N GLY A 331 -27.69 9.50 -15.49
CA GLY A 331 -28.30 8.43 -16.30
C GLY A 331 -27.62 8.14 -17.64
N ASP A 332 -26.57 8.88 -18.02
CA ASP A 332 -25.84 8.69 -19.29
C ASP A 332 -25.08 7.35 -19.35
N VAL A 333 -24.68 6.81 -18.19
CA VAL A 333 -24.00 5.52 -18.07
C VAL A 333 -24.91 4.53 -17.36
N SER A 334 -25.36 3.50 -18.08
CA SER A 334 -26.43 2.62 -17.61
C SER A 334 -25.97 1.43 -16.76
N SER A 335 -24.74 0.94 -16.95
CA SER A 335 -24.23 -0.22 -16.20
C SER A 335 -23.43 0.18 -14.96
N ASP A 336 -23.55 -0.61 -13.90
CA ASP A 336 -22.82 -0.43 -12.65
C ASP A 336 -21.30 -0.48 -12.87
N ALA A 337 -20.83 -1.46 -13.65
CA ALA A 337 -19.41 -1.55 -14.04
C ALA A 337 -18.96 -0.34 -14.88
N GLY A 338 -19.82 0.22 -15.73
CA GLY A 338 -19.54 1.41 -16.53
C GLY A 338 -19.38 2.66 -15.67
N ILE A 339 -20.20 2.79 -14.61
CA ILE A 339 -20.09 3.87 -13.63
C ILE A 339 -18.78 3.73 -12.85
N CYS A 340 -18.48 2.55 -12.30
CA CYS A 340 -17.21 2.29 -11.62
C CYS A 340 -16.01 2.63 -12.51
N THR A 341 -16.04 2.19 -13.78
CA THR A 341 -14.99 2.49 -14.77
C THR A 341 -14.83 4.00 -14.96
N SER A 342 -15.93 4.72 -15.16
CA SER A 342 -15.90 6.17 -15.35
C SER A 342 -15.34 6.91 -14.13
N ILE A 343 -15.71 6.49 -12.91
CA ILE A 343 -15.20 7.06 -11.66
C ILE A 343 -13.68 6.88 -11.55
N PHE A 344 -13.19 5.68 -11.84
CA PHE A 344 -11.76 5.36 -11.74
C PHE A 344 -10.92 6.06 -12.81
N GLU A 345 -11.42 6.13 -14.05
CA GLU A 345 -10.64 6.64 -15.18
C GLU A 345 -10.68 8.17 -15.28
N ASN A 346 -11.83 8.79 -15.00
CA ASN A 346 -12.06 10.19 -15.30
C ASN A 346 -12.14 11.08 -14.07
N ASN A 347 -12.54 10.54 -12.92
CA ASN A 347 -12.92 11.38 -11.78
C ASN A 347 -11.89 11.39 -10.66
N LEU A 348 -11.45 10.23 -10.18
CA LEU A 348 -10.60 10.14 -8.99
C LEU A 348 -9.12 10.13 -9.34
N PHE A 349 -8.37 11.01 -8.70
CA PHE A 349 -6.91 11.12 -8.79
C PHE A 349 -6.32 11.23 -7.39
N GLY A 350 -5.12 10.71 -7.20
CA GLY A 350 -4.46 10.81 -5.90
C GLY A 350 -2.95 10.63 -5.97
N ILE A 351 -2.27 11.28 -5.05
CA ILE A 351 -0.82 11.23 -4.91
C ILE A 351 -0.49 10.99 -3.44
N ASP A 352 0.48 10.13 -3.17
CA ASP A 352 1.12 10.06 -1.85
C ASP A 352 2.63 9.93 -2.02
N ILE A 353 3.36 10.20 -0.94
CA ILE A 353 4.79 9.89 -0.86
C ILE A 353 5.01 8.42 -0.50
N ASP A 354 4.11 7.81 0.27
CA ASP A 354 4.22 6.39 0.64
C ASP A 354 3.45 5.49 -0.36
N GLU A 355 4.20 4.65 -1.06
CA GLU A 355 3.63 3.62 -1.95
C GLU A 355 2.68 2.67 -1.23
N ARG A 356 2.94 2.37 0.04
CA ARG A 356 2.08 1.50 0.85
C ARG A 356 0.71 2.15 1.09
N ALA A 357 0.67 3.46 1.29
CA ALA A 357 -0.58 4.20 1.42
C ALA A 357 -1.38 4.17 0.12
N VAL A 358 -0.72 4.39 -1.02
CA VAL A 358 -1.31 4.30 -2.37
C VAL A 358 -1.89 2.91 -2.66
N GLN A 359 -1.16 1.84 -2.28
CA GLN A 359 -1.64 0.46 -2.37
C GLN A 359 -2.95 0.25 -1.58
N ILE A 360 -3.02 0.77 -0.35
CA ILE A 360 -4.23 0.67 0.50
C ILE A 360 -5.38 1.45 -0.12
N ALA A 361 -5.15 2.68 -0.57
CA ALA A 361 -6.18 3.50 -1.21
C ALA A 361 -6.75 2.82 -2.47
N ALA A 362 -5.88 2.25 -3.32
CA ALA A 362 -6.28 1.51 -4.51
C ALA A 362 -7.10 0.27 -4.16
N LEU A 363 -6.69 -0.48 -3.14
CA LEU A 363 -7.37 -1.69 -2.69
C LEU A 363 -8.77 -1.40 -2.12
N VAL A 364 -8.91 -0.39 -1.26
CA VAL A 364 -10.21 -0.04 -0.67
C VAL A 364 -11.15 0.50 -1.74
N LEU A 365 -10.68 1.34 -2.67
CA LEU A 365 -11.49 1.79 -3.80
C LEU A 365 -11.92 0.62 -4.69
N PHE A 366 -11.01 -0.31 -4.99
CA PHE A 366 -11.31 -1.49 -5.80
C PHE A 366 -12.39 -2.35 -5.16
N MET A 367 -12.28 -2.65 -3.87
CA MET A 367 -13.30 -3.41 -3.13
C MET A 367 -14.65 -2.69 -3.13
N LYS A 368 -14.65 -1.38 -2.88
CA LYS A 368 -15.87 -0.56 -2.91
C LYS A 368 -16.56 -0.58 -4.28
N ALA A 369 -15.79 -0.53 -5.37
CA ALA A 369 -16.31 -0.65 -6.71
C ALA A 369 -16.87 -2.05 -7.00
N ARG A 370 -16.18 -3.09 -6.53
CA ARG A 370 -16.59 -4.51 -6.64
C ARG A 370 -17.86 -4.84 -5.86
N GLU A 371 -18.09 -4.18 -4.73
CA GLU A 371 -19.35 -4.28 -3.98
C GLU A 371 -20.54 -3.72 -4.77
N ARG A 372 -20.31 -2.71 -5.61
CA ARG A 372 -21.33 -2.14 -6.51
C ARG A 372 -21.47 -2.90 -7.81
N ALA A 373 -20.35 -3.39 -8.35
CA ALA A 373 -20.26 -4.06 -9.64
C ALA A 373 -19.35 -5.30 -9.51
N PRO A 374 -19.91 -6.50 -9.22
CA PRO A 374 -19.13 -7.71 -8.99
C PRO A 374 -18.29 -8.20 -10.17
N ASP A 375 -18.47 -7.68 -11.37
CA ASP A 375 -17.67 -7.97 -12.56
C ASP A 375 -16.66 -6.85 -12.88
N PHE A 376 -16.59 -5.80 -12.06
CA PHE A 376 -15.68 -4.68 -12.29
C PHE A 376 -14.22 -5.09 -12.17
N ILE A 377 -13.42 -4.67 -13.15
CA ILE A 377 -11.96 -4.75 -13.14
C ILE A 377 -11.43 -3.38 -13.61
N PRO A 378 -10.62 -2.68 -12.79
CA PRO A 378 -10.11 -1.38 -13.17
C PRO A 378 -9.12 -1.53 -14.33
N ARG A 379 -9.32 -0.76 -15.41
CA ARG A 379 -8.32 -0.66 -16.49
C ARG A 379 -7.20 0.30 -16.13
N ARG A 380 -7.53 1.31 -15.32
CA ARG A 380 -6.61 2.34 -14.85
C ARG A 380 -6.99 2.74 -13.43
N VAL A 381 -5.98 2.96 -12.61
CA VAL A 381 -6.09 3.55 -11.27
C VAL A 381 -5.20 4.78 -11.28
N ASN A 382 -5.78 5.99 -11.15
CA ASN A 382 -5.02 7.24 -11.20
C ASN A 382 -4.42 7.60 -9.82
N LEU A 383 -3.80 6.63 -9.16
CA LEU A 383 -3.09 6.82 -7.91
C LEU A 383 -1.59 6.59 -8.12
N VAL A 384 -0.76 7.52 -7.63
CA VAL A 384 0.69 7.50 -7.88
C VAL A 384 1.43 7.73 -6.58
N ALA A 385 2.43 6.89 -6.32
CA ALA A 385 3.42 7.11 -5.28
C ALA A 385 4.58 7.95 -5.83
N THR A 386 5.05 8.92 -5.05
CA THR A 386 6.12 9.84 -5.45
C THR A 386 7.48 9.52 -4.82
N ASN A 387 7.63 8.31 -4.25
CA ASN A 387 8.86 7.76 -3.66
C ASN A 387 9.94 7.39 -4.69
N ILE A 388 10.25 8.32 -5.61
CA ILE A 388 11.27 8.14 -6.64
C ILE A 388 12.63 8.10 -5.96
N ARG A 389 13.44 7.07 -6.22
CA ARG A 389 14.84 7.03 -5.76
C ARG A 389 15.79 7.17 -6.93
N VAL A 390 16.73 8.09 -6.82
CA VAL A 390 17.75 8.36 -7.84
C VAL A 390 19.13 8.04 -7.24
N PRO A 391 20.01 7.35 -7.97
CA PRO A 391 21.39 7.17 -7.54
C PRO A 391 22.08 8.51 -7.26
N LYS A 392 22.76 8.65 -6.12
CA LYS A 392 23.42 9.93 -5.73
C LYS A 392 24.66 10.25 -6.57
N GLY A 393 25.24 9.23 -7.18
CA GLY A 393 26.43 9.36 -8.01
C GLY A 393 26.17 10.00 -9.37
N LYS A 394 27.17 10.71 -9.92
CA LYS A 394 27.13 11.22 -11.30
C LYS A 394 27.40 10.13 -12.34
N GLU A 395 27.63 8.90 -11.91
CA GLU A 395 27.96 7.74 -12.75
C GLU A 395 26.88 7.47 -13.81
N HIS A 396 25.59 7.62 -13.44
CA HIS A 396 24.49 7.44 -14.39
C HIS A 396 24.43 8.56 -15.43
N LEU A 397 24.64 9.81 -15.02
CA LEU A 397 24.73 10.93 -15.94
C LEU A 397 25.94 10.80 -16.87
N ARG A 398 27.09 10.37 -16.34
CA ARG A 398 28.29 10.07 -17.14
C ARG A 398 28.02 8.94 -18.13
N ALA A 399 27.37 7.85 -17.69
CA ALA A 399 27.01 6.73 -18.55
C ALA A 399 26.00 7.15 -19.64
N PHE A 400 25.05 8.03 -19.32
CA PHE A 400 24.12 8.61 -20.29
C PHE A 400 24.87 9.44 -21.34
N LEU A 401 25.73 10.36 -20.92
CA LEU A 401 26.53 11.20 -21.83
C LEU A 401 27.54 10.40 -22.67
N LEU A 402 28.07 9.29 -22.14
CA LEU A 402 28.91 8.37 -22.92
C LEU A 402 28.13 7.64 -24.02
N LYS A 403 26.85 7.31 -23.78
CA LYS A 403 25.96 6.71 -24.77
C LYS A 403 25.43 7.73 -25.78
N HIS A 404 25.30 8.98 -25.35
CA HIS A 404 24.72 10.09 -26.10
C HIS A 404 25.70 11.28 -26.16
N PRO A 405 26.83 11.15 -26.86
CA PRO A 405 27.83 12.21 -26.93
C PRO A 405 27.28 13.52 -27.56
N GLU A 406 26.24 13.43 -28.39
CA GLU A 406 25.51 14.57 -28.94
C GLU A 406 24.86 15.45 -27.85
N GLU A 407 24.55 14.89 -26.69
CA GLU A 407 23.93 15.58 -25.56
C GLU A 407 24.95 16.22 -24.60
N THR A 408 26.26 16.10 -24.89
CA THR A 408 27.33 16.71 -24.09
C THR A 408 27.13 18.22 -23.85
N PRO A 409 26.64 19.03 -24.81
CA PRO A 409 26.35 20.45 -24.57
C PRO A 409 25.28 20.68 -23.49
N LEU A 410 24.37 19.71 -23.26
CA LEU A 410 23.34 19.77 -22.23
C LEU A 410 23.84 19.33 -20.86
N GLN A 411 25.10 18.86 -20.74
CA GLN A 411 25.64 18.36 -19.48
C GLN A 411 25.41 19.33 -18.30
N PRO A 412 25.65 20.65 -18.40
CA PRO A 412 25.41 21.55 -17.27
C PRO A 412 23.94 21.58 -16.84
N ALA A 413 23.01 21.60 -17.81
CA ALA A 413 21.56 21.57 -17.54
C ALA A 413 21.15 20.25 -16.89
N LEU A 414 21.64 19.13 -17.41
CA LEU A 414 21.40 17.81 -16.83
C LEU A 414 21.97 17.70 -15.42
N GLU A 415 23.16 18.24 -15.15
CA GLU A 415 23.72 18.28 -13.79
C GLU A 415 22.82 19.07 -12.83
N THR A 416 22.22 20.18 -13.28
CA THR A 416 21.23 20.92 -12.49
C THR A 416 19.98 20.10 -12.22
N VAL A 417 19.43 19.42 -13.24
CA VAL A 417 18.27 18.53 -13.07
C VAL A 417 18.55 17.42 -12.07
N PHE A 418 19.69 16.74 -12.19
CA PHE A 418 20.09 15.67 -11.28
C PHE A 418 20.33 16.18 -9.85
N ALA A 419 20.87 17.38 -9.68
CA ALA A 419 20.99 18.00 -8.36
C ALA A 419 19.62 18.29 -7.73
N SER A 420 18.64 18.76 -8.52
CA SER A 420 17.26 18.95 -8.03
C SER A 420 16.60 17.64 -7.60
N LEU A 421 17.01 16.50 -8.15
CA LEU A 421 16.49 15.17 -7.80
C LEU A 421 17.09 14.56 -6.53
N GLU A 422 18.08 15.20 -5.89
CA GLU A 422 18.82 14.62 -4.76
C GLU A 422 17.93 14.19 -3.58
N ASN A 423 16.81 14.90 -3.36
CA ASN A 423 15.84 14.60 -2.28
C ASN A 423 14.43 14.35 -2.83
N VAL A 424 14.31 13.85 -4.06
CA VAL A 424 13.00 13.66 -4.71
C VAL A 424 12.12 12.64 -3.97
N ASP A 425 12.72 11.69 -3.27
CA ASP A 425 12.04 10.73 -2.40
C ASP A 425 11.42 11.37 -1.14
N GLU A 426 11.93 12.53 -0.71
CA GLU A 426 11.37 13.31 0.42
C GLU A 426 10.40 14.41 -0.05
N ILE A 427 10.69 15.04 -1.19
CA ILE A 427 9.95 16.20 -1.71
C ILE A 427 8.72 15.75 -2.54
N GLY A 428 8.79 14.58 -3.18
CA GLY A 428 7.72 14.00 -3.97
C GLY A 428 7.22 14.92 -5.08
N SER A 429 5.90 15.20 -5.10
CA SER A 429 5.27 16.06 -6.10
C SER A 429 5.62 17.55 -6.01
N LEU A 430 6.35 17.99 -4.97
CA LEU A 430 6.79 19.38 -4.82
C LEU A 430 8.10 19.67 -5.56
N LEU A 431 8.62 18.70 -6.33
CA LEU A 431 9.85 18.85 -7.10
C LEU A 431 9.70 19.92 -8.21
N GLU A 432 10.51 20.97 -8.14
CA GLU A 432 10.55 22.04 -9.14
C GLU A 432 11.83 21.96 -10.00
N VAL A 433 11.73 21.29 -11.16
CA VAL A 433 12.85 21.12 -12.10
C VAL A 433 12.91 22.22 -13.16
N ALA A 434 11.77 22.88 -13.43
CA ALA A 434 11.64 23.86 -14.51
C ALA A 434 12.42 25.16 -14.23
N GLU A 435 12.29 25.74 -13.03
CA GLU A 435 12.92 27.04 -12.73
C GLU A 435 14.46 27.02 -12.84
N PRO A 436 15.18 25.99 -12.34
CA PRO A 436 16.61 25.88 -12.58
C PRO A 436 16.99 25.74 -14.06
N LEU A 437 16.18 25.04 -14.85
CA LEU A 437 16.42 24.83 -16.28
C LEU A 437 16.12 26.10 -17.10
N ASP A 438 15.04 26.81 -16.78
CA ASP A 438 14.68 28.07 -17.40
C ASP A 438 15.76 29.14 -17.17
N ARG A 439 16.38 29.17 -15.97
CA ARG A 439 17.54 30.02 -15.67
C ARG A 439 18.79 29.68 -16.48
N TRP A 440 18.95 28.43 -16.90
CA TRP A 440 20.07 28.01 -17.75
C TRP A 440 19.82 28.31 -19.23
N LEU A 441 18.55 28.23 -19.67
CA LEU A 441 18.14 28.53 -21.04
C LEU A 441 18.09 30.04 -21.35
N ALA A 442 17.92 30.88 -20.34
CA ALA A 442 17.94 32.35 -20.42
C ALA A 442 19.36 32.91 -20.49
#